data_AF-A0A7W3FJ61-F1
#
_entry.id   AF-A0A7W3FJ61-F1
#
_cell.length_a   1.000
_cell.length_b   1.000
_cell.length_c   1.000
_cell.angle_alpha   90.00
_cell.angle_beta   90.00
_cell.angle_gamma   90.00
#
_symmetry.space_group_name_H-M   'P 1'
#
loop_
_entity.id
_entity.type
_entity.pdbx_description
1 polymer ?
#
loop_
_entity_poly.entity_id
_entity_poly.type
_entity_poly.pdbx_seq_one_letter_code
_entity_poly.pdbx_strand_id
1 'polypeptide(L)'
;MTTPLPEGFEIKPYLGGPALFLDGSVVVLAAELDNGNARLDMCVGTIRQQSRFITDARRAEGYMARWAVLWEAEIRALYSQRPGFGWYPGEVLNGSKGDP
;
A
#
# COMPACT_ATOMS: atom_id res chain seq x y z
N MET A 1 18.81 -12.79 -1.88
CA MET A 1 18.58 -12.47 -0.46
C MET A 1 17.45 -11.46 -0.41
N THR A 2 16.28 -11.86 0.08
CA THR A 2 15.14 -10.96 0.34
C THR A 2 15.47 -10.15 1.58
N THR A 3 15.47 -8.83 1.49
CA THR A 3 15.62 -7.97 2.66
C THR A 3 14.42 -8.20 3.57
N PRO A 4 14.60 -8.61 4.85
CA PRO A 4 13.47 -8.79 5.76
C PRO A 4 12.75 -7.46 5.95
N LEU A 5 11.41 -7.50 5.97
CA LEU A 5 10.59 -6.32 6.27
C LEU A 5 10.73 -5.94 7.74
N PRO A 6 10.68 -4.64 8.09
CA PRO A 6 10.58 -4.22 9.47
C PRO A 6 9.30 -4.75 10.14
N GLU A 7 9.28 -4.81 11.47
CA GLU A 7 8.14 -5.30 12.23
C GLU A 7 6.84 -4.54 11.89
N GLY A 8 5.71 -5.24 11.79
CA GLY A 8 4.42 -4.64 11.45
C GLY A 8 4.25 -4.31 9.96
N PHE A 9 5.31 -4.42 9.14
CA PHE A 9 5.19 -4.33 7.69
C PHE A 9 4.89 -5.70 7.07
N GLU A 10 3.99 -5.71 6.09
CA GLU A 10 3.62 -6.90 5.33
C GLU A 10 3.40 -6.52 3.86
N ILE A 11 3.92 -7.34 2.93
CA ILE A 11 3.56 -7.23 1.52
C ILE A 11 2.61 -8.38 1.19
N LYS A 12 1.43 -8.06 0.63
CA LYS A 12 0.44 -9.07 0.21
C LYS A 12 -0.37 -8.62 -1.01
N PRO A 13 -1.01 -9.56 -1.74
CA PRO A 13 -1.90 -9.22 -2.84
C PRO A 13 -3.08 -8.36 -2.39
N TYR A 14 -3.37 -7.30 -3.15
CA TYR A 14 -4.45 -6.35 -2.87
C TYR A 14 -4.84 -5.58 -4.15
N LEU A 15 -6.13 -5.57 -4.50
CA LEU A 15 -6.67 -4.95 -5.72
C LEU A 15 -5.93 -5.33 -7.03
N GLY A 16 -5.55 -6.60 -7.16
CA GLY A 16 -4.93 -7.11 -8.39
C GLY A 16 -3.42 -6.86 -8.53
N GLY A 17 -2.78 -6.27 -7.52
CA GLY A 17 -1.32 -6.13 -7.45
C GLY A 17 -0.79 -6.32 -6.02
N PRO A 18 0.53 -6.28 -5.79
CA PRO A 18 1.06 -6.27 -4.45
C PRO A 18 0.80 -4.92 -3.77
N ALA A 19 0.61 -4.95 -2.45
CA ALA A 19 0.54 -3.77 -1.62
C ALA A 19 1.37 -3.96 -0.35
N LEU A 20 1.99 -2.87 0.11
CA LEU A 20 2.68 -2.80 1.39
C LEU A 20 1.70 -2.28 2.44
N PHE A 21 1.63 -2.99 3.57
CA PHE A 21 0.86 -2.63 4.74
C PHE A 21 1.79 -2.28 5.90
N LEU A 22 1.32 -1.41 6.79
CA LEU A 22 1.87 -1.14 8.12
C LEU A 22 0.72 -1.27 9.12
N ASP A 23 0.80 -2.24 10.03
CA ASP A 23 -0.20 -2.46 11.10
C ASP A 23 -1.64 -2.51 10.57
N GLY A 24 -1.83 -3.20 9.44
CA GLY A 24 -3.13 -3.34 8.76
C GLY A 24 -3.53 -2.18 7.85
N SER A 25 -2.80 -1.06 7.86
CA SER A 25 -3.03 0.08 6.96
C SER A 25 -2.24 -0.06 5.67
N VAL A 26 -2.90 0.07 4.53
CA VAL A 26 -2.21 0.16 3.23
C VAL A 26 -1.33 1.41 3.21
N VAL A 27 -0.04 1.24 2.91
CA VAL A 27 0.92 2.34 2.78
C VAL A 27 1.47 2.54 1.37
N VAL A 28 1.53 1.47 0.57
CA VAL A 28 1.87 1.51 -0.86
C VAL A 28 0.99 0.54 -1.63
N LEU A 29 0.50 0.93 -2.80
CA LEU A 29 -0.21 0.07 -3.76
C LEU A 29 0.59 -0.02 -5.06
N ALA A 30 0.70 -1.21 -5.65
CA ALA A 30 1.17 -1.35 -7.02
C ALA A 30 0.04 -1.74 -7.96
N ALA A 31 0.02 -1.11 -9.14
CA ALA A 31 -0.78 -1.56 -10.28
C ALA A 31 0.16 -1.77 -11.47
N GLU A 32 0.10 -2.95 -12.06
CA GLU A 32 0.75 -3.23 -13.35
C GLU A 32 0.01 -2.46 -14.46
N LEU A 33 0.79 -1.91 -15.39
CA LEU A 33 0.30 -1.18 -16.56
C LEU A 33 0.43 -2.07 -17.80
N ASP A 34 -0.34 -1.79 -18.84
CA ASP A 34 -0.39 -2.60 -20.08
C ASP A 34 0.97 -2.77 -20.79
N ASN A 35 1.95 -1.91 -20.48
CA ASN A 35 3.30 -1.96 -21.03
C ASN A 35 4.31 -2.73 -20.15
N GLY A 36 3.86 -3.42 -19.09
CA GLY A 36 4.72 -4.17 -18.15
C GLY A 36 5.42 -3.31 -17.09
N ASN A 37 5.23 -1.99 -17.12
CA ASN A 37 5.64 -1.10 -16.04
C ASN A 37 4.65 -1.22 -14.85
N ALA A 38 4.99 -0.60 -13.72
CA ALA A 38 4.05 -0.45 -12.62
C ALA A 38 3.94 1.00 -12.16
N ARG A 39 2.73 1.38 -11.78
CA ARG A 39 2.45 2.56 -10.96
C ARG A 39 2.44 2.14 -9.49
N LEU A 40 3.18 2.86 -8.67
CA LEU A 40 3.19 2.75 -7.22
C LEU A 40 2.49 3.98 -6.63
N ASP A 41 1.36 3.80 -5.96
CA ASP A 41 0.77 4.86 -5.15
C ASP A 41 1.33 4.75 -3.74
N MET A 42 2.18 5.70 -3.39
CA MET A 42 2.94 5.77 -2.13
C MET A 42 2.21 6.63 -1.11
N CYS A 43 2.43 6.35 0.18
CA CYS A 43 1.90 7.13 1.30
C CYS A 43 0.36 7.23 1.28
N VAL A 44 -0.31 6.12 0.95
CA VAL A 44 -1.76 6.04 0.70
C VAL A 44 -2.59 6.59 1.85
N GLY A 45 -3.45 7.56 1.52
CA GLY A 45 -4.40 8.23 2.40
C GLY A 45 -3.76 9.08 3.49
N THR A 46 -2.57 9.61 3.20
CA THR A 46 -1.88 10.63 3.98
C THR A 46 -1.73 11.90 3.13
N ILE A 47 -1.37 13.03 3.77
CA ILE A 47 -1.09 14.29 3.05
C ILE A 47 0.12 14.20 2.11
N ARG A 48 0.96 13.17 2.23
CA ARG A 48 2.16 12.95 1.40
C ARG A 48 1.94 11.94 0.28
N GLN A 49 0.68 11.60 -0.01
CA GLN A 49 0.33 10.67 -1.07
C GLN A 49 0.92 11.13 -2.41
N GLN A 50 1.58 10.22 -3.12
CA GLN A 50 2.21 10.50 -4.41
C GLN A 50 2.26 9.22 -5.26
N SER A 51 2.26 9.38 -6.58
CA SER A 51 2.45 8.26 -7.51
C SER A 51 3.90 8.23 -8.02
N ARG A 52 4.45 7.02 -8.15
CA ARG A 52 5.74 6.75 -8.78
C ARG A 52 5.57 5.71 -9.87
N PHE A 53 6.43 5.75 -10.89
CA PHE A 53 6.41 4.79 -11.98
C PHE A 53 7.73 4.03 -12.00
N ILE A 54 7.67 2.71 -12.11
CA ILE A 54 8.82 1.82 -12.24
C ILE A 54 8.70 1.00 -13.51
N THR A 55 9.83 0.67 -14.14
CA THR A 55 9.88 0.08 -15.49
C THR A 55 9.65 -1.44 -15.54
N ASP A 56 9.28 -2.06 -14.42
CA ASP A 56 9.11 -3.52 -14.31
C ASP A 56 8.23 -3.84 -13.10
N ALA A 57 7.00 -4.29 -13.36
CA ALA A 57 6.04 -4.64 -12.31
C ALA A 57 6.55 -5.74 -11.36
N ARG A 58 7.41 -6.64 -11.84
CA ARG A 58 8.01 -7.71 -11.02
C ARG A 58 8.96 -7.18 -9.94
N ARG A 59 9.38 -5.93 -10.05
CA ARG A 59 10.24 -5.25 -9.06
C ARG A 59 9.45 -4.48 -8.01
N ALA A 60 8.13 -4.40 -8.10
CA ALA A 60 7.30 -3.62 -7.19
C ALA A 60 7.49 -4.05 -5.73
N GLU A 61 7.42 -5.35 -5.44
CA GLU A 61 7.60 -5.87 -4.07
C GLU A 61 9.01 -5.57 -3.52
N GLY A 62 10.05 -5.78 -4.34
CA GLY A 62 11.42 -5.47 -3.96
C GLY A 62 11.66 -3.97 -3.72
N TYR A 63 10.98 -3.11 -4.49
CA TYR A 63 11.00 -1.67 -4.26
C TYR A 63 10.31 -1.31 -2.94
N MET A 64 9.11 -1.84 -2.69
CA MET A 64 8.36 -1.63 -1.44
C MET A 64 9.17 -2.07 -0.23
N ALA A 65 9.78 -3.26 -0.27
CA ALA A 65 10.57 -3.77 0.84
C ALA A 65 11.79 -2.89 1.15
N ARG A 66 12.55 -2.48 0.13
CA ARG A 66 13.68 -1.56 0.30
C ARG A 66 13.22 -0.20 0.80
N TRP A 67 12.10 0.30 0.30
CA TRP A 67 11.55 1.57 0.73
C TRP A 67 11.11 1.54 2.19
N ALA A 68 10.42 0.47 2.62
CA ALA A 68 10.03 0.25 4.01
C ALA A 68 11.24 0.27 4.95
N VAL A 69 12.32 -0.42 4.58
CA VAL A 69 13.57 -0.47 5.37
C VAL A 69 14.27 0.89 5.41
N LEU A 70 14.37 1.58 4.28
CA LEU A 70 15.10 2.85 4.20
C LEU A 70 14.37 4.01 4.90
N TRP A 71 13.05 3.96 4.97
CA TRP A 71 12.21 5.09 5.44
C TRP A 71 11.29 4.70 6.59
N GLU A 72 11.61 3.65 7.33
CA GLU A 72 10.75 3.07 8.37
C GLU A 72 10.24 4.15 9.36
N ALA A 73 11.16 4.95 9.90
CA ALA A 73 10.86 5.95 10.92
C ALA A 73 9.89 7.02 10.39
N GLU A 74 10.12 7.50 9.17
CA GLU A 74 9.28 8.52 8.52
C GLU A 74 7.90 7.97 8.17
N ILE A 75 7.82 6.72 7.71
CA ILE A 75 6.55 6.05 7.45
C ILE A 75 5.77 5.94 8.75
N ARG A 76 6.37 5.40 9.82
CA ARG A 76 5.70 5.28 11.12
C ARG A 76 5.21 6.63 11.65
N ALA A 77 6.03 7.67 11.56
CA ALA A 77 5.63 9.02 11.95
C ALA A 77 4.45 9.57 11.13
N LEU A 78 4.40 9.26 9.84
CA LEU A 78 3.32 9.69 8.96
C LEU A 78 1.99 8.98 9.27
N TYR A 79 2.03 7.70 9.62
CA TYR A 79 0.83 6.90 9.90
C TYR A 79 0.37 6.94 11.36
N SER A 80 1.22 7.32 12.30
CA SER A 80 0.81 7.59 13.69
C SER A 80 0.02 8.90 13.85
N GLN A 81 0.20 9.85 12.93
CA GLN A 81 -0.50 11.14 12.91
C GLN A 81 -1.89 11.07 12.25
N ARG A 82 -2.30 9.89 11.80
CA ARG A 82 -3.54 9.73 11.05
C ARG A 82 -4.72 9.79 12.02
N PRO A 83 -5.62 10.80 11.96
CA PRO A 83 -6.90 10.69 12.63
C PRO A 83 -7.59 9.45 12.04
N GLY A 84 -8.13 8.58 12.89
CA GLY A 84 -8.61 7.24 12.53
C GLY A 84 -9.61 7.20 11.39
N PHE A 85 -9.12 7.34 10.15
CA PHE A 85 -9.86 7.04 8.95
C PHE A 85 -9.90 5.52 8.89
N GLY A 86 -10.94 4.99 9.54
CA GLY A 86 -11.24 3.58 9.61
C GLY A 86 -11.22 2.99 8.21
N TRP A 87 -10.19 2.21 7.96
CA TRP A 87 -10.26 1.21 6.92
C TRP A 87 -11.15 0.11 7.48
N TYR A 88 -12.34 -0.11 6.89
CA TYR A 88 -13.24 -1.18 7.29
C TYR A 88 -12.73 -2.49 6.67
N PRO A 89 -12.23 -3.45 7.48
CA PRO A 89 -11.95 -4.77 6.96
C PRO A 89 -13.27 -5.53 6.83
N GLY A 90 -13.79 -5.66 5.61
CA GLY A 90 -14.61 -6.83 5.26
C GLY A 90 -16.13 -6.72 5.25
N GLU A 91 -16.76 -5.55 5.08
CA GLU A 91 -18.13 -5.54 4.56
C GLU A 91 -18.09 -5.47 3.03
N VAL A 92 -18.29 -6.65 2.42
CA VAL A 92 -18.91 -6.74 1.10
C VAL A 92 -20.02 -5.70 1.07
N LEU A 93 -19.99 -4.80 0.08
CA LEU A 93 -21.13 -3.94 -0.26
C LEU A 93 -22.31 -4.84 -0.63
N ASN A 94 -22.99 -5.38 0.38
CA ASN A 94 -24.24 -6.07 0.18
C ASN A 94 -25.23 -4.96 -0.06
N GLY A 95 -25.50 -4.70 -1.33
CA GLY A 95 -26.45 -3.72 -1.79
C GLY A 95 -27.85 -4.09 -1.32
N SER A 96 -28.18 -3.78 -0.07
CA SER A 96 -29.56 -3.59 0.33
C SER A 96 -29.99 -2.25 -0.23
N LYS A 97 -30.47 -2.28 -1.48
CA LYS A 97 -31.41 -1.27 -1.97
C LYS A 97 -32.58 -1.26 -0.98
N GLY A 98 -32.59 -0.27 -0.10
CA GLY A 98 -33.83 0.25 0.47
C GLY A 98 -34.44 1.15 -0.59
N ASP A 99 -35.53 0.67 -1.20
CA ASP A 99 -36.46 1.45 -2.00
C ASP A 99 -37.07 2.61 -1.17
N PRO A 100 -37.56 3.68 -1.80
CA PRO A 100 -38.69 4.44 -1.27
C PRO A 100 -40.00 3.62 -1.35
#